data_AF-A0A0R3SVA2-F1
#
_entry.id   AF-A0A0R3SVA2-F1
#
_cell.length_a   1.000
_cell.length_b   1.000
_cell.length_c   1.000
_cell.angle_alpha   90.00
_cell.angle_beta   90.00
_cell.angle_gamma   90.00
#
_symmetry.space_group_name_H-M   'P 1'
#
loop_
_entity.id
_entity.type
_entity.pdbx_description
1 polymer ?
#
loop_
_entity_poly.entity_id
_entity_poly.type
_entity_poly.pdbx_seq_one_letter_code
_entity_poly.pdbx_strand_id
1 'polypeptide(L)'
;MEQVFVQVAQQAVEKIDRTRAVAGQVFVGLLHHKPEIPHIPHKDQLRTIFSNEALKELHWLAGERTFPLFVQLFDFPDFVYQLVLGFSVSVGGITENTVKASAGALRDFLVKHESDEQFMLRLMRTVGRIFANLKEQPRLCLSLLRFLEFLLCDPVIVACMQSHLYGAALQFPDPLRSKAALYLTQGLRHKYPIIRKTTATKLFECILVYDIVDPDVSAELSDLLSETV
;
A
#
# COMPACT_ATOMS: atom_id res chain seq x y z
N MET A 1 -4.64 -11.42 -22.55
CA MET A 1 -3.20 -11.06 -22.60
C MET A 1 -2.88 -9.99 -21.57
N GLU A 2 -3.64 -8.88 -21.58
CA GLU A 2 -3.59 -7.83 -20.56
C GLU A 2 -3.59 -8.34 -19.11
N GLN A 3 -4.57 -9.15 -18.71
CA GLN A 3 -4.62 -9.74 -17.37
C GLN A 3 -3.37 -10.56 -17.00
N VAL A 4 -2.80 -11.30 -17.97
CA VAL A 4 -1.59 -12.10 -17.75
C VAL A 4 -0.40 -11.19 -17.52
N PHE A 5 -0.26 -10.13 -18.32
CA PHE A 5 0.84 -9.18 -18.22
C PHE A 5 0.84 -8.45 -16.86
N VAL A 6 -0.34 -8.03 -16.40
CA VAL A 6 -0.50 -7.40 -15.08
C VAL A 6 -0.22 -8.39 -13.93
N GLN A 7 -0.62 -9.66 -14.05
CA GLN A 7 -0.30 -10.69 -13.06
C GLN A 7 1.20 -11.02 -12.99
N VAL A 8 1.93 -10.91 -14.11
CA VAL A 8 3.39 -11.04 -14.10
C VAL A 8 4.01 -9.91 -13.27
N ALA A 9 3.50 -8.67 -13.36
CA ALA A 9 3.97 -7.56 -12.53
C ALA A 9 3.78 -7.82 -11.03
N GLN A 10 2.67 -8.45 -10.62
CA GLN A 10 2.49 -8.89 -9.22
C GLN A 10 3.65 -9.77 -8.76
N GLN A 11 3.93 -10.84 -9.51
CA GLN A 11 4.98 -11.80 -9.15
C GLN A 11 6.37 -11.15 -9.10
N ALA A 12 6.59 -10.11 -9.92
CA ALA A 12 7.81 -9.32 -9.94
C ALA A 12 8.01 -8.43 -8.70
N VAL A 13 7.07 -8.41 -7.76
CA VAL A 13 7.22 -7.71 -6.46
C VAL A 13 6.90 -8.60 -5.26
N GLU A 14 6.76 -9.91 -5.46
CA GLU A 14 6.52 -10.87 -4.39
C GLU A 14 7.80 -11.27 -3.63
N LYS A 15 7.61 -12.00 -2.52
CA LYS A 15 8.64 -12.28 -1.51
C LYS A 15 9.74 -13.27 -1.93
N ILE A 16 9.55 -14.04 -3.00
CA ILE A 16 10.49 -15.10 -3.41
C ILE A 16 11.40 -14.56 -4.51
N ASP A 17 12.70 -14.44 -4.21
CA ASP A 17 13.67 -13.84 -5.13
C ASP A 17 13.71 -14.50 -6.51
N ARG A 18 13.68 -15.84 -6.56
CA ARG A 18 13.67 -16.57 -7.84
C ARG A 18 12.39 -16.30 -8.64
N THR A 19 11.23 -16.26 -7.99
CA THR A 19 9.95 -15.94 -8.64
C THR A 19 9.98 -14.53 -9.19
N ARG A 20 10.41 -13.56 -8.37
CA ARG A 20 10.54 -12.17 -8.77
C ARG A 20 11.49 -11.99 -9.96
N ALA A 21 12.65 -12.64 -9.93
CA ALA A 21 13.64 -12.55 -10.99
C ALA A 21 13.08 -13.07 -12.32
N VAL A 22 12.44 -14.24 -12.30
CA VAL A 22 11.82 -14.82 -13.50
C VAL A 22 10.66 -13.96 -13.99
N ALA A 23 9.79 -13.52 -13.09
CA ALA A 23 8.66 -12.65 -13.45
C ALA A 23 9.14 -11.32 -14.06
N GLY A 24 10.19 -10.71 -13.52
CA GLY A 24 10.79 -9.51 -14.08
C GLY A 24 11.34 -9.72 -15.49
N GLN A 25 12.06 -10.81 -15.71
CA GLN A 25 12.55 -11.17 -17.05
C GLN A 25 11.40 -11.45 -18.03
N VAL A 26 10.35 -12.16 -17.59
CA VAL A 26 9.17 -12.41 -18.41
C VAL A 26 8.47 -11.10 -18.75
N PHE A 27 8.30 -10.19 -17.78
CA PHE A 27 7.66 -8.89 -17.98
C PHE A 27 8.35 -8.09 -19.10
N VAL A 28 9.68 -7.91 -18.99
CA VAL A 28 10.46 -7.17 -19.99
C VAL A 28 10.56 -7.91 -21.31
N GLY A 29 10.69 -9.24 -21.27
CA GLY A 29 10.70 -10.10 -22.46
C GLY A 29 9.42 -10.00 -23.27
N LEU A 30 8.26 -9.98 -22.61
CA LEU A 30 6.96 -9.76 -23.26
C LEU A 30 6.83 -8.33 -23.80
N LEU A 31 7.29 -7.33 -23.05
CA LEU A 31 7.21 -5.91 -23.43
C LEU A 31 7.99 -5.60 -24.73
N HIS A 32 9.14 -6.26 -24.92
CA HIS A 32 10.04 -6.08 -26.07
C HIS A 32 10.00 -7.22 -27.08
N HIS A 33 9.04 -8.14 -26.95
CA HIS A 33 8.94 -9.28 -27.85
C HIS A 33 8.75 -8.84 -29.32
N LYS A 34 9.31 -9.63 -30.23
CA LYS A 34 9.12 -9.52 -31.68
C LYS A 34 8.66 -10.89 -32.21
N PRO A 35 7.48 -10.98 -32.86
CA PRO A 35 6.55 -9.89 -33.19
C PRO A 35 5.93 -9.23 -31.95
N GLU A 36 5.43 -8.01 -32.13
CA GLU A 36 4.85 -7.22 -31.05
C GLU A 36 3.63 -7.92 -30.42
N ILE A 37 3.64 -8.05 -29.10
CA ILE A 37 2.50 -8.56 -28.33
C ILE A 37 1.42 -7.48 -28.22
N PRO A 38 0.18 -7.75 -28.66
CA PRO A 38 -0.92 -6.77 -28.61
C PRO A 38 -1.49 -6.60 -27.20
N HIS A 39 -2.18 -5.48 -26.97
CA HIS A 39 -2.92 -5.18 -25.74
C HIS A 39 -2.06 -5.17 -24.45
N ILE A 40 -0.82 -4.70 -24.54
CA ILE A 40 -0.03 -4.34 -23.35
C ILE A 40 -0.42 -2.91 -22.92
N PRO A 41 -0.93 -2.70 -21.70
CA PRO A 41 -1.33 -1.38 -21.22
C PRO A 41 -0.10 -0.49 -21.03
N HIS A 42 -0.24 0.82 -21.29
CA HIS A 42 0.81 1.83 -21.09
C HIS A 42 2.17 1.49 -21.72
N LYS A 43 2.16 0.79 -22.86
CA LYS A 43 3.36 0.16 -23.43
C LYS A 43 4.55 1.11 -23.60
N ASP A 44 4.32 2.29 -24.15
CA ASP A 44 5.41 3.25 -24.42
C ASP A 44 6.00 3.79 -23.12
N GLN A 45 5.16 4.08 -22.12
CA GLN A 45 5.61 4.48 -20.79
C GLN A 45 6.34 3.34 -20.08
N LEU A 46 5.89 2.10 -20.22
CA LEU A 46 6.60 0.96 -19.63
C LEU A 46 7.98 0.76 -20.26
N ARG A 47 8.15 1.04 -21.55
CA ARG A 47 9.46 0.96 -22.22
C ARG A 47 10.46 2.02 -21.74
N THR A 48 10.00 3.13 -21.16
CA THR A 48 10.90 4.11 -20.53
C THR A 48 11.41 3.63 -19.17
N ILE A 49 10.60 2.84 -18.45
CA ILE A 49 10.98 2.25 -17.16
C ILE A 49 11.85 1.00 -17.37
N PHE A 50 11.47 0.16 -18.34
CA PHE A 50 12.14 -1.11 -18.64
C PHE A 50 12.74 -1.07 -20.04
N SER A 51 14.03 -0.72 -20.12
CA SER A 51 14.78 -0.82 -21.39
C SER A 51 14.94 -2.28 -21.82
N ASN A 52 15.19 -2.52 -23.11
CA ASN A 52 15.44 -3.87 -23.60
C ASN A 52 16.78 -4.42 -23.07
N GLU A 53 17.72 -3.53 -22.80
CA GLU A 53 19.04 -3.80 -22.22
C GLU A 53 18.93 -4.33 -20.79
N ALA A 54 17.86 -3.95 -20.06
CA ALA A 54 17.61 -4.42 -18.70
C ALA A 54 17.57 -5.95 -18.59
N LEU A 55 17.15 -6.68 -19.64
CA LEU A 55 17.17 -8.14 -19.63
C LEU A 55 18.58 -8.73 -19.42
N LYS A 56 19.61 -8.06 -19.94
CA LYS A 56 21.00 -8.55 -19.91
C LYS A 56 21.81 -7.94 -18.78
N GLU A 57 21.57 -6.67 -18.48
CA GLU A 57 22.43 -5.89 -17.57
C GLU A 57 21.92 -5.91 -16.13
N LEU A 58 20.62 -6.10 -15.91
CA LEU A 58 20.03 -6.06 -14.59
C LEU A 58 20.26 -7.40 -13.85
N HIS A 59 20.75 -7.30 -12.61
CA HIS A 59 20.80 -8.45 -11.71
C HIS A 59 19.42 -8.74 -11.13
N TRP A 60 18.61 -9.56 -11.81
CA TRP A 60 17.20 -9.80 -11.48
C TRP A 60 16.93 -10.42 -10.10
N LEU A 61 17.91 -11.08 -9.47
CA LEU A 61 17.79 -11.59 -8.10
C LEU A 61 17.91 -10.48 -7.04
N ALA A 62 18.57 -9.37 -7.36
CA ALA A 62 18.75 -8.24 -6.45
C ALA A 62 17.45 -7.43 -6.30
N GLY A 63 16.80 -7.57 -5.14
CA GLY A 63 15.57 -6.82 -4.81
C GLY A 63 15.78 -5.31 -4.87
N GLU A 64 16.92 -4.83 -4.36
CA GLU A 64 17.30 -3.42 -4.33
C GLU A 64 17.47 -2.79 -5.73
N ARG A 65 17.60 -3.62 -6.78
CA ARG A 65 17.66 -3.18 -8.17
C ARG A 65 16.32 -3.31 -8.89
N THR A 66 15.48 -4.26 -8.48
CA THR A 66 14.24 -4.62 -9.20
C THR A 66 13.00 -3.92 -8.62
N PHE A 67 12.86 -3.82 -7.30
CA PHE A 67 11.72 -3.13 -6.68
C PHE A 67 11.58 -1.65 -7.12
N PRO A 68 12.66 -0.85 -7.25
CA PRO A 68 12.55 0.54 -7.73
C PRO A 68 12.00 0.66 -9.16
N LEU A 69 12.10 -0.38 -9.98
CA LEU A 69 11.52 -0.38 -11.32
C LEU A 69 10.01 -0.68 -11.26
N PHE A 70 9.63 -1.75 -10.57
CA PHE A 70 8.23 -2.18 -10.50
C PHE A 70 7.34 -1.30 -9.63
N VAL A 71 7.89 -0.61 -8.63
CA VAL A 71 7.10 0.33 -7.83
C VAL A 71 6.56 1.49 -8.68
N GLN A 72 7.25 1.86 -9.76
CA GLN A 72 6.80 2.94 -10.66
C GLN A 72 5.49 2.60 -11.37
N LEU A 73 5.10 1.32 -11.44
CA LEU A 73 3.85 0.92 -12.08
C LEU A 73 2.62 1.32 -11.25
N PHE A 74 2.78 1.79 -10.01
CA PHE A 74 1.70 2.40 -9.25
C PHE A 74 1.12 3.66 -9.93
N ASP A 75 1.87 4.28 -10.85
CA ASP A 75 1.39 5.39 -11.71
C ASP A 75 0.34 4.93 -12.74
N PHE A 76 0.19 3.62 -12.95
CA PHE A 76 -0.71 3.04 -13.94
C PHE A 76 -1.87 2.29 -13.26
N PRO A 77 -3.12 2.77 -13.38
CA PRO A 77 -4.28 2.21 -12.69
C PRO A 77 -4.47 0.69 -12.87
N ASP A 78 -4.15 0.16 -14.04
CA ASP A 78 -4.29 -1.28 -14.37
C ASP A 78 -3.44 -2.19 -13.48
N PHE A 79 -2.34 -1.67 -12.93
CA PHE A 79 -1.39 -2.46 -12.14
C PHE A 79 -1.59 -2.35 -10.63
N VAL A 80 -2.29 -1.30 -10.15
CA VAL A 80 -2.32 -0.95 -8.72
C VAL A 80 -2.81 -2.11 -7.85
N TYR A 81 -3.88 -2.80 -8.24
CA TYR A 81 -4.43 -3.90 -7.44
C TYR A 81 -3.43 -5.06 -7.27
N GLN A 82 -2.81 -5.47 -8.36
CA GLN A 82 -1.82 -6.54 -8.41
C GLN A 82 -0.52 -6.16 -7.70
N LEU A 83 -0.09 -4.90 -7.82
CA LEU A 83 1.06 -4.41 -7.07
C LEU A 83 0.79 -4.38 -5.57
N VAL A 84 -0.39 -3.95 -5.11
CA VAL A 84 -0.72 -4.01 -3.67
C VAL A 84 -0.68 -5.46 -3.17
N LEU A 85 -1.22 -6.43 -3.92
CA LEU A 85 -1.13 -7.85 -3.55
C LEU A 85 0.33 -8.31 -3.44
N GLY A 86 1.16 -8.02 -4.44
CA GLY A 86 2.55 -8.48 -4.46
C GLY A 86 3.43 -7.76 -3.42
N PHE A 87 3.32 -6.44 -3.28
CA PHE A 87 4.02 -5.68 -2.23
C PHE A 87 3.56 -6.08 -0.84
N SER A 88 2.29 -6.46 -0.64
CA SER A 88 1.81 -6.89 0.68
C SER A 88 2.58 -8.09 1.22
N VAL A 89 2.98 -9.03 0.36
CA VAL A 89 3.71 -10.23 0.79
C VAL A 89 5.21 -10.02 0.93
N SER A 90 5.79 -9.06 0.19
CA SER A 90 7.21 -8.72 0.32
C SER A 90 7.47 -7.77 1.49
N VAL A 91 6.76 -6.64 1.54
CA VAL A 91 6.86 -5.66 2.65
C VAL A 91 6.33 -6.24 3.95
N GLY A 92 5.19 -6.94 3.91
CA GLY A 92 4.61 -7.64 5.06
C GLY A 92 5.24 -9.02 5.34
N GLY A 93 6.38 -9.32 4.71
CA GLY A 93 7.08 -10.60 4.83
C GLY A 93 7.82 -10.79 6.15
N ILE A 94 8.66 -11.82 6.21
CA ILE A 94 9.62 -12.09 7.32
C ILE A 94 11.08 -12.09 6.84
N THR A 95 11.31 -12.08 5.53
CA THR A 95 12.66 -12.11 4.96
C THR A 95 13.25 -10.71 5.00
N GLU A 96 14.19 -10.47 5.91
CA GLU A 96 14.72 -9.13 6.21
C GLU A 96 15.18 -8.36 4.96
N ASN A 97 16.03 -8.97 4.12
CA ASN A 97 16.54 -8.31 2.91
C ASN A 97 15.41 -7.93 1.94
N THR A 98 14.45 -8.83 1.72
CA THR A 98 13.31 -8.60 0.84
C THR A 98 12.39 -7.51 1.40
N VAL A 99 12.09 -7.54 2.70
CA VAL A 99 11.31 -6.51 3.39
C VAL A 99 12.00 -5.16 3.27
N LYS A 100 13.31 -5.09 3.56
CA LYS A 100 14.10 -3.86 3.48
C LYS A 100 14.10 -3.26 2.07
N ALA A 101 14.35 -4.07 1.04
CA ALA A 101 14.40 -3.60 -0.35
C ALA A 101 13.02 -3.16 -0.85
N SER A 102 11.97 -3.94 -0.58
CA SER A 102 10.60 -3.62 -1.02
C SER A 102 10.01 -2.41 -0.28
N ALA A 103 10.17 -2.35 1.04
CA ALA A 103 9.67 -1.24 1.86
C ALA A 103 10.42 0.06 1.55
N GLY A 104 11.73 -0.01 1.30
CA GLY A 104 12.53 1.14 0.87
C GLY A 104 12.03 1.71 -0.46
N ALA A 105 11.93 0.88 -1.49
CA ALA A 105 11.43 1.30 -2.80
C ALA A 105 10.00 1.88 -2.74
N LEU A 106 9.11 1.25 -1.96
CA LEU A 106 7.75 1.76 -1.78
C LEU A 106 7.74 3.08 -1.02
N ARG A 107 8.51 3.24 0.05
CA ARG A 107 8.60 4.51 0.79
C ARG A 107 9.12 5.64 -0.09
N ASP A 108 10.21 5.40 -0.84
CA ASP A 108 10.77 6.41 -1.75
C ASP A 108 9.71 6.84 -2.79
N PHE A 109 8.93 5.89 -3.29
CA PHE A 109 7.82 6.17 -4.20
C PHE A 109 6.69 6.96 -3.54
N LEU A 110 6.31 6.63 -2.30
CA LEU A 110 5.29 7.37 -1.55
C LEU A 110 5.71 8.81 -1.27
N VAL A 111 6.96 9.03 -0.86
CA VAL A 111 7.53 10.37 -0.65
C VAL A 111 7.48 11.19 -1.95
N LYS A 112 7.84 10.59 -3.09
CA LYS A 112 7.72 11.25 -4.41
C LYS A 112 6.29 11.71 -4.72
N HIS A 113 5.28 11.02 -4.19
CA HIS A 113 3.85 11.29 -4.40
C HIS A 113 3.17 11.94 -3.19
N GLU A 114 3.92 12.50 -2.23
CA GLU A 114 3.34 13.03 -0.98
C GLU A 114 2.33 14.16 -1.21
N SER A 115 2.41 14.86 -2.34
CA SER A 115 1.46 15.92 -2.72
C SER A 115 0.24 15.40 -3.51
N ASP A 116 0.21 14.14 -3.92
CA ASP A 116 -0.89 13.54 -4.69
C ASP A 116 -1.88 12.81 -3.76
N GLU A 117 -2.78 13.58 -3.16
CA GLU A 117 -3.83 13.05 -2.29
C GLU A 117 -4.72 12.01 -2.99
N GLN A 118 -4.96 12.16 -4.29
CA GLN A 118 -5.80 11.22 -5.03
C GLN A 118 -5.11 9.87 -5.19
N PHE A 119 -3.80 9.87 -5.47
CA PHE A 119 -3.00 8.66 -5.47
C PHE A 119 -3.06 7.94 -4.13
N MET A 120 -2.84 8.66 -3.03
CA MET A 120 -2.89 8.09 -1.67
C MET A 120 -4.26 7.49 -1.37
N LEU A 121 -5.34 8.18 -1.72
CA LEU A 121 -6.70 7.67 -1.55
C LEU A 121 -6.97 6.43 -2.42
N ARG A 122 -6.50 6.40 -3.68
CA ARG A 122 -6.62 5.22 -4.56
C ARG A 122 -5.87 4.03 -4.00
N LEU A 123 -4.64 4.23 -3.50
CA LEU A 123 -3.84 3.18 -2.88
C LEU A 123 -4.57 2.59 -1.66
N MET A 124 -5.02 3.46 -0.74
CA MET A 124 -5.67 2.99 0.49
C MET A 124 -7.05 2.34 0.24
N ARG A 125 -7.82 2.84 -0.74
CA ARG A 125 -9.06 2.17 -1.19
C ARG A 125 -8.76 0.78 -1.75
N THR A 126 -7.67 0.62 -2.50
CA THR A 126 -7.25 -0.67 -3.06
C THR A 126 -6.86 -1.65 -1.96
N VAL A 127 -6.10 -1.19 -0.96
CA VAL A 127 -5.77 -1.98 0.24
C VAL A 127 -7.05 -2.43 0.94
N GLY A 128 -8.01 -1.52 1.18
CA GLY A 128 -9.31 -1.85 1.78
C GLY A 128 -10.11 -2.89 0.99
N ARG A 129 -10.13 -2.80 -0.35
CA ARG A 129 -10.78 -3.80 -1.22
C ARG A 129 -10.14 -5.19 -1.08
N ILE A 130 -8.82 -5.27 -1.03
CA ILE A 130 -8.10 -6.54 -0.86
C ILE A 130 -8.40 -7.14 0.53
N PHE A 131 -8.44 -6.32 1.58
CA PHE A 131 -8.85 -6.75 2.92
C PHE A 131 -10.31 -7.25 2.97
N ALA A 132 -11.24 -6.62 2.26
CA ALA A 132 -12.63 -7.08 2.24
C ALA A 132 -12.76 -8.49 1.63
N ASN A 133 -11.87 -8.84 0.70
CA ASN A 133 -11.85 -10.12 0.01
C ASN A 133 -10.90 -11.16 0.65
N LEU A 134 -10.36 -10.88 1.84
CA LEU A 134 -9.35 -11.71 2.51
C LEU A 134 -9.82 -13.14 2.83
N LYS A 135 -11.14 -13.34 2.96
CA LYS A 135 -11.76 -14.66 3.20
C LYS A 135 -11.38 -15.69 2.14
N GLU A 136 -11.10 -15.24 0.92
CA GLU A 136 -10.71 -16.11 -0.20
C GLU A 136 -9.21 -16.48 -0.15
N GLN A 137 -8.39 -15.75 0.61
CA GLN A 137 -6.93 -15.91 0.64
C GLN A 137 -6.33 -15.74 2.06
N PRO A 138 -6.69 -16.62 3.01
CA PRO A 138 -6.30 -16.49 4.42
C PRO A 138 -4.78 -16.49 4.65
N ARG A 139 -4.00 -17.09 3.73
CA ARG A 139 -2.54 -17.12 3.77
C ARG A 139 -1.90 -15.74 3.63
N LEU A 140 -2.62 -14.77 3.06
CA LEU A 140 -2.16 -13.39 2.90
C LEU A 140 -2.49 -12.50 4.11
N CYS A 141 -3.35 -12.95 5.02
CA CYS A 141 -3.87 -12.15 6.13
C CYS A 141 -2.77 -11.48 6.95
N LEU A 142 -1.80 -12.26 7.44
CA LEU A 142 -0.74 -11.73 8.30
C LEU A 142 0.16 -10.75 7.54
N SER A 143 0.52 -11.07 6.30
CA SER A 143 1.34 -10.18 5.47
C SER A 143 0.62 -8.89 5.13
N LEU A 144 -0.67 -8.96 4.81
CA LEU A 144 -1.47 -7.77 4.54
C LEU A 144 -1.66 -6.90 5.80
N LEU A 145 -1.81 -7.51 6.98
CA LEU A 145 -1.85 -6.78 8.26
C LEU A 145 -0.53 -6.05 8.55
N ARG A 146 0.61 -6.65 8.24
CA ARG A 146 1.94 -6.02 8.37
C ARG A 146 2.17 -4.95 7.30
N PHE A 147 1.65 -5.16 6.10
CA PHE A 147 1.67 -4.15 5.05
C PHE A 147 0.84 -2.93 5.42
N LEU A 148 -0.34 -3.14 5.99
CA LEU A 148 -1.16 -2.06 6.52
C LEU A 148 -0.46 -1.32 7.65
N GLU A 149 0.17 -2.04 8.58
CA GLU A 149 1.03 -1.46 9.61
C GLU A 149 2.13 -0.59 9.02
N PHE A 150 2.83 -1.08 7.99
CA PHE A 150 3.84 -0.29 7.28
C PHE A 150 3.26 1.01 6.71
N LEU A 151 2.11 0.95 6.04
CA LEU A 151 1.47 2.13 5.43
C LEU A 151 0.99 3.11 6.49
N LEU A 152 0.26 2.65 7.52
CA LEU A 152 -0.32 3.51 8.56
C LEU A 152 0.74 4.13 9.48
N CYS A 153 1.93 3.53 9.56
CA CYS A 153 3.06 4.11 10.30
C CYS A 153 3.94 5.01 9.43
N ASP A 154 3.73 5.08 8.11
CA ASP A 154 4.55 5.91 7.23
C ASP A 154 4.11 7.39 7.33
N PRO A 155 5.01 8.34 7.66
CA PRO A 155 4.64 9.73 7.88
C PRO A 155 3.97 10.41 6.70
N VAL A 156 4.32 10.03 5.46
CA VAL A 156 3.71 10.58 4.25
C VAL A 156 2.25 10.18 4.21
N ILE A 157 2.00 8.88 4.38
CA ILE A 157 0.66 8.32 4.41
C ILE A 157 -0.12 8.94 5.56
N VAL A 158 0.42 9.03 6.78
CA VAL A 158 -0.26 9.67 7.91
C VAL A 158 -0.59 11.14 7.64
N ALA A 159 0.30 11.89 6.99
CA ALA A 159 0.10 13.30 6.66
C ALA A 159 -0.97 13.51 5.59
N CYS A 160 -0.97 12.69 4.53
CA CYS A 160 -1.97 12.73 3.46
C CYS A 160 -3.32 12.13 3.89
N MET A 161 -3.29 11.14 4.79
CA MET A 161 -4.47 10.48 5.35
C MET A 161 -5.11 11.31 6.45
N GLN A 162 -5.28 12.61 6.20
CA GLN A 162 -6.21 13.40 6.99
C GLN A 162 -7.56 12.68 6.99
N SER A 163 -7.90 12.17 8.17
CA SER A 163 -9.21 11.74 8.62
C SER A 163 -9.89 10.53 7.94
N HIS A 164 -9.77 10.17 6.67
CA HIS A 164 -10.84 9.32 6.08
C HIS A 164 -10.78 7.81 6.34
N LEU A 165 -9.59 7.20 6.44
CA LEU A 165 -9.51 5.73 6.47
C LEU A 165 -9.56 5.11 7.87
N TYR A 166 -9.11 5.80 8.92
CA TYR A 166 -9.18 5.25 10.27
C TYR A 166 -10.63 5.01 10.71
N GLY A 167 -11.55 5.88 10.30
CA GLY A 167 -12.98 5.66 10.51
C GLY A 167 -13.58 4.55 9.68
N ALA A 168 -13.22 4.48 8.39
CA ALA A 168 -13.60 3.33 7.56
C ALA A 168 -13.03 2.01 8.12
N ALA A 169 -11.85 2.05 8.75
CA ALA A 169 -11.20 0.87 9.29
C ALA A 169 -11.87 0.33 10.57
N LEU A 170 -12.56 1.19 11.34
CA LEU A 170 -13.39 0.78 12.47
C LEU A 170 -14.64 -0.01 12.03
N GLN A 171 -15.07 0.11 10.77
CA GLN A 171 -16.19 -0.66 10.21
C GLN A 171 -15.83 -2.12 9.92
N PHE A 172 -14.55 -2.47 9.84
CA PHE A 172 -14.16 -3.84 9.55
C PHE A 172 -14.25 -4.73 10.79
N PRO A 173 -14.65 -6.00 10.67
CA PRO A 173 -14.63 -6.93 11.80
C PRO A 173 -13.20 -7.15 12.33
N ASP A 174 -13.10 -7.63 13.56
CA ASP A 174 -11.81 -7.97 14.17
C ASP A 174 -11.04 -8.99 13.33
N PRO A 175 -9.69 -8.90 13.29
CA PRO A 175 -8.81 -8.10 14.16
C PRO A 175 -8.54 -6.67 13.67
N LEU A 176 -9.12 -6.25 12.54
CA LEU A 176 -8.77 -4.99 11.89
C LEU A 176 -9.27 -3.78 12.66
N ARG A 177 -10.49 -3.83 13.20
CA ARG A 177 -11.02 -2.81 14.13
C ARG A 177 -10.10 -2.62 15.32
N SER A 178 -9.67 -3.71 15.98
CA SER A 178 -8.74 -3.64 17.10
C SER A 178 -7.40 -2.99 16.74
N LYS A 179 -6.82 -3.32 15.57
CA LYS A 179 -5.58 -2.68 15.10
C LYS A 179 -5.79 -1.21 14.71
N ALA A 180 -6.89 -0.87 14.04
CA ALA A 180 -7.21 0.50 13.67
C ALA A 180 -7.44 1.38 14.90
N ALA A 181 -8.12 0.86 15.92
CA ALA A 181 -8.26 1.50 17.23
C ALA A 181 -6.89 1.66 17.93
N LEU A 182 -6.02 0.67 17.86
CA LEU A 182 -4.64 0.78 18.37
C LEU A 182 -3.85 1.89 17.66
N TYR A 183 -3.95 2.01 16.33
CA TYR A 183 -3.28 3.09 15.60
C TYR A 183 -3.86 4.46 15.92
N LEU A 184 -5.19 4.58 16.07
CA LEU A 184 -5.83 5.82 16.53
C LEU A 184 -5.32 6.21 17.92
N THR A 185 -5.25 5.27 18.87
CA THR A 185 -4.71 5.55 20.21
C THR A 185 -3.21 5.87 20.21
N GLN A 186 -2.43 5.35 19.26
CA GLN A 186 -1.02 5.74 19.07
C GLN A 186 -0.90 7.13 18.42
N GLY A 187 -1.75 7.45 17.45
CA GLY A 187 -1.80 8.74 16.77
C GLY A 187 -2.15 9.89 17.71
N LEU A 188 -3.01 9.65 18.71
CA LEU A 188 -3.30 10.61 19.78
C LEU A 188 -2.06 10.94 20.65
N ARG A 189 -1.05 10.07 20.68
CA ARG A 189 0.19 10.26 21.45
C ARG A 189 1.39 10.60 20.58
N HIS A 190 1.15 10.97 19.32
CA HIS A 190 2.23 11.20 18.36
C HIS A 190 3.08 12.43 18.70
N LYS A 191 4.39 12.36 18.41
CA LYS A 191 5.37 13.44 18.69
C LYS A 191 5.01 14.76 17.98
N TYR A 192 4.42 14.69 16.79
CA TYR A 192 4.04 15.87 16.01
C TYR A 192 2.59 16.30 16.29
N PRO A 193 2.33 17.55 16.71
CA PRO A 193 0.99 18.05 17.08
C PRO A 193 -0.06 17.93 15.97
N ILE A 194 0.34 18.12 14.71
CA ILE A 194 -0.58 18.01 13.57
C ILE A 194 -1.21 16.61 13.47
N ILE A 195 -0.45 15.57 13.78
CA ILE A 195 -0.93 14.17 13.73
C ILE A 195 -1.91 13.91 14.87
N ARG A 196 -1.66 14.45 16.07
CA ARG A 196 -2.60 14.33 17.20
C ARG A 196 -3.93 15.00 16.89
N LYS A 197 -3.91 16.23 16.38
CA LYS A 197 -5.11 16.98 15.96
C LYS A 197 -5.96 16.20 14.99
N THR A 198 -5.35 15.74 13.90
CA THR A 198 -6.04 14.98 12.86
C THR A 198 -6.62 13.67 13.39
N THR A 199 -5.89 12.98 14.28
CA THR A 199 -6.35 11.74 14.90
C THR A 199 -7.54 11.97 15.83
N ALA A 200 -7.48 13.00 16.66
CA ALA A 200 -8.55 13.39 17.60
C ALA A 200 -9.84 13.76 16.87
N THR A 201 -9.76 14.63 15.86
CA THR A 201 -10.91 15.01 15.03
C THR A 201 -11.57 13.79 14.39
N LYS A 202 -10.76 12.86 13.86
CA LYS A 202 -11.36 11.67 13.23
C LYS A 202 -11.98 10.72 14.23
N LEU A 203 -11.31 10.46 15.36
CA LEU A 203 -11.88 9.59 16.39
C LEU A 203 -13.27 10.11 16.81
N PHE A 204 -13.41 11.43 16.96
CA PHE A 204 -14.68 12.07 17.24
C PHE A 204 -15.72 11.85 16.11
N GLU A 205 -15.36 12.12 14.85
CA GLU A 205 -16.25 11.84 13.71
C GLU A 205 -16.66 10.36 13.63
N CYS A 206 -15.79 9.41 14.00
CA CYS A 206 -16.13 7.99 14.01
C CYS A 206 -17.11 7.63 15.11
N ILE A 207 -16.92 8.21 16.30
CA ILE A 207 -17.85 8.06 17.42
C ILE A 207 -19.24 8.56 17.02
N LEU A 208 -19.31 9.71 16.34
CA LEU A 208 -20.55 10.29 15.83
C LEU A 208 -21.19 9.49 14.71
N VAL A 209 -20.41 9.00 13.74
CA VAL A 209 -20.93 8.31 12.55
C VAL A 209 -21.36 6.89 12.85
N TYR A 210 -20.78 6.24 13.86
CA TYR A 210 -21.04 4.84 14.19
C TYR A 210 -21.84 4.64 15.49
N ASP A 211 -22.41 5.71 16.05
CA ASP A 211 -23.20 5.70 17.30
C ASP A 211 -22.56 4.85 18.41
N ILE A 212 -21.23 4.94 18.54
CA ILE A 212 -20.46 4.09 19.47
C ILE A 212 -20.72 4.49 20.93
N VAL A 213 -21.14 5.74 21.14
CA VAL A 213 -21.31 6.35 22.46
C VAL A 213 -22.62 7.13 22.49
N ASP A 214 -23.26 7.17 23.64
CA ASP A 214 -24.49 7.92 23.88
C ASP A 214 -24.29 9.41 23.48
N PRO A 215 -25.23 10.03 22.74
CA PRO A 215 -25.14 11.43 22.34
C PRO A 215 -24.86 12.41 23.49
N ASP A 216 -25.29 12.11 24.71
CA ASP A 216 -25.04 12.95 25.88
C ASP A 216 -23.56 12.97 26.31
N VAL A 217 -22.80 11.92 26.00
CA VAL A 217 -21.35 11.79 26.30
C VAL A 217 -20.49 12.35 25.16
N SER A 218 -21.09 12.60 24.00
CA SER A 218 -20.39 13.10 22.80
C SER A 218 -19.80 14.50 23.01
N ALA A 219 -20.52 15.39 23.71
CA ALA A 219 -20.03 16.73 24.00
C ALA A 219 -18.77 16.71 24.89
N GLU A 220 -18.78 15.90 25.93
CA GLU A 220 -17.64 15.72 26.85
C GLU A 220 -16.43 15.10 26.13
N LEU A 221 -16.66 14.13 25.24
CA LEU A 221 -15.63 13.52 24.40
C LEU A 221 -14.99 14.52 23.43
N SER A 222 -15.77 15.44 22.85
CA SER A 222 -15.24 16.49 21.98
C SER A 222 -14.26 17.39 22.73
N ASP A 223 -14.62 17.79 23.95
CA ASP A 223 -13.80 18.67 24.79
C ASP A 223 -12.50 17.96 25.20
N LEU A 224 -12.58 16.70 25.65
CA LEU A 224 -11.41 15.87 25.99
C LEU A 224 -10.45 15.65 24.81
N LEU A 225 -10.99 15.38 23.61
CA LEU A 225 -10.18 15.13 22.42
C LEU A 225 -9.53 16.41 21.89
N SER A 226 -10.14 17.57 22.12
CA SER A 226 -9.56 18.86 21.73
C SER A 226 -8.46 19.34 22.68
N GLU A 227 -8.44 18.87 23.94
CA GLU A 227 -7.30 19.05 24.87
C GLU A 227 -6.06 18.22 24.51
N THR A 228 -6.19 17.20 23.66
CA THR A 228 -5.09 16.29 23.28
C THR A 228 -4.16 16.86 22.19
N VAL A 229 -4.45 18.08 21.69
CA VAL A 229 -3.82 18.70 20.53
C VAL A 229 -2.71 19.67 20.90
#